data_AF-A0A2K2TYV0-F1
#
_entry.id   AF-A0A2K2TYV0-F1
#
_cell.length_a   1.000
_cell.length_b   1.000
_cell.length_c   1.000
_cell.angle_alpha   90.00
_cell.angle_beta   90.00
_cell.angle_gamma   90.00
#
_symmetry.space_group_name_H-M   'P 1'
#
loop_
_entity.id
_entity.type
_entity.pdbx_description
1 polymer ?
#
loop_
_entity_poly.entity_id
_entity_poly.type
_entity_poly.pdbx_seq_one_letter_code
_entity_poly.pdbx_strand_id
1 'polypeptide(L)' 'MQVLSVAQEYLDNPSVLNEIWVYYDEFVKGFIHVKDKEIKELYVDHFFENEGIGGKLIEFAIKNFNVQYLMER' A
#
# COMPACT_ATOMS: atom_id res chain seq x y z
N MET A 1 7.69 14.38 1.38
CA MET A 1 8.80 13.40 1.50
C MET A 1 9.72 13.57 0.30
N GLN A 2 11.02 13.38 0.47
CA GLN A 2 11.98 13.39 -0.65
C GLN A 2 12.16 11.96 -1.19
N VAL A 3 12.25 11.80 -2.50
CA VAL A 3 12.35 10.47 -3.14
C VAL A 3 13.59 9.72 -2.67
N LEU A 4 14.73 10.42 -2.57
CA LEU A 4 16.01 9.82 -2.19
C LEU A 4 15.98 9.24 -0.77
N SER A 5 15.35 9.93 0.18
CA SER A 5 15.29 9.46 1.57
C SER A 5 14.43 8.20 1.70
N VAL A 6 13.29 8.14 1.00
CA VAL A 6 12.41 6.95 1.01
C VAL A 6 13.08 5.76 0.31
N ALA A 7 13.74 6.01 -0.83
CA ALA A 7 14.49 4.96 -1.52
C ALA A 7 15.62 4.40 -0.64
N GLN A 8 16.33 5.27 0.07
CA GLN A 8 17.38 4.85 1.01
C GLN A 8 16.80 4.02 2.17
N GLU A 9 15.65 4.41 2.73
CA GLU A 9 14.98 3.64 3.78
C GLU A 9 14.64 2.21 3.32
N TYR A 10 14.13 2.04 2.11
CA TYR A 10 13.83 0.71 1.57
C TYR A 10 15.08 -0.12 1.25
N LEU A 11 16.19 0.53 0.88
CA LEU A 11 17.48 -0.15 0.69
C LEU A 11 18.08 -0.60 2.02
N ASP A 12 18.02 0.26 3.04
CA ASP A 12 18.57 0.01 4.38
C ASP A 12 17.70 -0.98 5.15
N ASN A 13 16.40 -0.97 4.91
CA ASN A 13 15.44 -1.88 5.53
C ASN A 13 14.50 -2.52 4.49
N PRO A 14 14.97 -3.53 3.74
CA PRO A 14 14.16 -4.24 2.75
C PRO A 14 12.93 -4.94 3.34
N SER A 15 12.92 -5.19 4.66
CA SER A 15 11.80 -5.86 5.31
C SER A 15 10.50 -5.05 5.28
N VAL A 16 10.59 -3.72 5.13
CA VAL A 16 9.43 -2.84 4.95
C VAL A 16 8.64 -3.21 3.68
N LEU A 17 9.31 -3.69 2.64
CA LEU A 17 8.64 -4.12 1.41
C LEU A 17 7.75 -5.36 1.61
N ASN A 18 7.98 -6.16 2.65
CA ASN A 18 7.13 -7.31 2.97
C ASN A 18 5.75 -6.90 3.52
N GLU A 19 5.61 -5.64 3.91
CA GLU A 19 4.36 -5.04 4.39
C GLU A 19 3.60 -4.33 3.24
N ILE A 20 4.18 -4.26 2.04
CA ILE A 20 3.61 -3.55 0.88
C ILE A 20 3.08 -4.55 -0.15
N TRP A 21 1.82 -4.35 -0.54
CA TRP A 21 1.12 -5.17 -1.52
C TRP A 21 0.69 -4.34 -2.70
N VAL A 22 0.84 -4.90 -3.90
CA VAL A 22 0.67 -4.17 -5.16
C VAL A 22 -0.50 -4.73 -5.95
N TYR A 23 -1.33 -3.84 -6.49
CA TYR A 23 -2.30 -4.21 -7.52
C TYR A 23 -1.61 -4.24 -8.88
N TYR A 24 -1.41 -5.45 -9.42
CA TYR A 24 -0.77 -5.68 -10.71
C TYR A 24 -1.77 -6.25 -11.71
N ASP A 25 -1.93 -5.56 -12.83
CA ASP A 25 -2.77 -5.95 -13.96
C ASP A 25 -2.11 -5.40 -15.23
N GLU A 26 -1.22 -6.22 -15.81
CA GLU A 26 -0.21 -5.90 -16.83
C GLU A 26 0.92 -4.95 -16.37
N PHE A 27 0.60 -3.98 -15.52
CA PHE A 27 1.52 -3.10 -14.83
C PHE A 27 0.98 -2.71 -13.46
N VAL A 28 1.78 -1.99 -12.67
CA VAL A 28 1.40 -1.56 -11.32
C VAL A 28 0.40 -0.40 -11.39
N LYS A 29 -0.79 -0.59 -10.80
CA LYS A 29 -1.85 0.44 -10.77
C LYS A 29 -2.01 1.12 -9.40
N GLY A 30 -1.48 0.52 -8.35
CA GLY A 30 -1.58 1.02 -6.98
C GLY A 30 -0.96 0.07 -5.98
N PHE A 31 -0.82 0.52 -4.74
CA PHE A 31 -0.29 -0.29 -3.64
C PHE A 31 -0.99 0.04 -2.32
N ILE A 32 -0.83 -0.88 -1.36
CA ILE A 32 -1.26 -0.73 0.02
C ILE A 32 -0.14 -1.19 0.95
N HIS A 33 0.23 -0.34 1.91
CA HIS A 33 1.15 -0.68 3.00
C HIS A 33 0.33 -1.05 4.23
N VAL A 34 0.42 -2.31 4.66
CA VAL A 34 -0.27 -2.84 5.84
C VAL A 34 0.75 -3.19 6.90
N LYS A 35 0.66 -2.51 8.05
CA LYS A 35 1.47 -2.81 9.23
C LYS A 35 0.58 -3.18 10.40
N ASP A 36 0.82 -4.36 10.96
CA ASP A 36 -0.03 -4.95 12.00
C ASP A 36 -1.50 -5.02 11.58
N LYS A 37 -2.36 -4.19 12.17
CA LYS A 37 -3.81 -4.10 11.86
C LYS A 37 -4.19 -2.74 11.26
N GLU A 38 -3.23 -2.04 10.68
CA GLU A 38 -3.41 -0.69 10.20
C GLU A 38 -2.91 -0.55 8.76
N ILE A 39 -3.70 0.16 7.95
CA ILE A 39 -3.25 0.63 6.64
C ILE A 39 -2.45 1.90 6.87
N LYS A 40 -1.16 1.86 6.55
CA LYS A 40 -0.21 2.97 6.68
C LYS A 40 -0.21 3.86 5.45
N GLU A 41 -0.34 3.26 4.27
CA GLU A 41 -0.41 3.97 3.01
C GLU A 41 -1.35 3.24 2.06
N LEU A 42 -2.11 4.01 1.28
CA LEU A 42 -2.91 3.52 0.17
C LEU A 42 -2.75 4.50 -0.98
N TYR A 43 -2.26 3.99 -2.11
CA TYR A 43 -2.08 4.78 -3.32
C TYR A 43 -2.67 4.05 -4.52
N VAL A 44 -3.40 4.77 -5.34
CA VAL A 44 -3.87 4.34 -6.65
C VAL A 44 -3.48 5.43 -7.63
N ASP A 45 -2.89 5.05 -8.75
CA ASP A 45 -2.55 6.01 -9.79
C ASP A 45 -3.82 6.69 -10.31
N HIS A 46 -3.79 8.02 -10.44
CA HIS A 46 -4.94 8.84 -10.81
C HIS A 46 -5.55 8.42 -12.16
N PHE A 47 -4.76 7.84 -13.07
CA PHE A 47 -5.27 7.34 -14.34
C PHE A 47 -6.32 6.23 -14.18
N PHE A 48 -6.32 5.50 -13.05
CA PHE A 48 -7.28 4.43 -12.73
C PHE A 48 -8.29 4.84 -11.64
N GLU A 49 -8.48 6.13 -11.42
CA GLU A 49 -9.51 6.61 -10.51
C GLU A 49 -10.90 6.13 -10.97
N ASN A 50 -11.80 5.85 -10.02
CA ASN A 50 -13.14 5.29 -10.25
C ASN A 50 -13.19 3.84 -10.77
N GLU A 51 -12.07 3.14 -10.91
CA GLU A 51 -12.07 1.69 -11.23
C GLU A 51 -12.25 0.77 -10.01
N GLY A 52 -12.41 1.35 -8.82
CA GLY A 52 -12.60 0.61 -7.56
C GLY A 52 -11.34 -0.10 -7.05
N ILE A 53 -10.16 0.18 -7.59
CA ILE A 53 -8.88 -0.46 -7.20
C ILE A 53 -8.57 -0.24 -5.72
N GLY A 54 -8.76 0.98 -5.20
CA GLY A 54 -8.54 1.25 -3.78
C GLY A 54 -9.44 0.41 -2.87
N GLY A 55 -10.71 0.21 -3.27
CA GLY A 55 -11.63 -0.68 -2.56
C GLY A 55 -11.15 -2.13 -2.56
N LYS A 56 -10.68 -2.64 -3.71
CA LYS A 56 -10.11 -3.99 -3.81
C LYS A 56 -8.88 -4.18 -2.91
N LEU A 57 -8.00 -3.19 -2.85
CA LEU A 57 -6.82 -3.21 -1.97
C LEU A 57 -7.22 -3.23 -0.49
N ILE A 58 -8.21 -2.42 -0.08
CA ILE A 58 -8.73 -2.41 1.29
C ILE A 58 -9.39 -3.75 1.63
N GLU A 59 -10.23 -4.29 0.76
CA GLU A 59 -10.85 -5.60 0.96
C GLU A 59 -9.82 -6.71 1.13
N PHE A 60 -8.77 -6.69 0.30
CA PHE A 60 -7.64 -7.60 0.42
C PHE A 60 -6.99 -7.47 1.80
N ALA A 61 -6.72 -6.25 2.26
CA ALA A 61 -6.07 -6.03 3.55
C ALA A 61 -6.92 -6.52 4.74
N ILE A 62 -8.23 -6.27 4.71
CA ILE A 62 -9.17 -6.76 5.74
C ILE A 62 -9.19 -8.29 5.76
N LYS A 63 -9.32 -8.93 4.60
CA LYS A 63 -9.44 -10.39 4.48
C LYS A 63 -8.17 -11.13 4.89
N ASN A 64 -7.00 -10.57 4.59
CA ASN A 64 -5.72 -11.28 4.80
C ASN A 64 -4.98 -10.90 6.08
N PHE A 65 -5.17 -9.67 6.59
CA PHE A 65 -4.41 -9.17 7.74
C PHE A 65 -5.29 -8.71 8.91
N ASN A 66 -6.62 -8.84 8.79
CA ASN A 66 -7.57 -8.39 9.82
C ASN A 66 -7.30 -6.93 10.22
N VAL A 67 -7.08 -6.07 9.22
CA VAL A 67 -6.95 -4.63 9.41
C VAL A 67 -8.21 -4.07 10.05
N GLN A 68 -8.04 -3.20 11.03
CA GLN A 68 -9.13 -2.56 11.79
C GLN A 68 -9.03 -1.03 11.78
N TYR A 69 -7.87 -0.48 11.43
CA TYR A 69 -7.60 0.95 11.54
C TYR A 69 -7.08 1.52 10.21
N LEU A 70 -7.45 2.77 9.95
CA LEU A 70 -6.91 3.58 8.87
C LEU A 70 -6.13 4.71 9.52
N MET A 71 -4.84 4.82 9.20
CA MET A 71 -3.94 5.95 9.48
C MET A 71 -4.37 6.88 10.64
N GLU A 72 -3.86 6.67 11.85
CA GLU A 72 -3.91 7.73 12.88
C GLU A 72 -3.00 8.89 12.44
N ARG A 73 -3.54 10.12 12.50
CA ARG A 73 -2.81 11.36 12.20
C ARG A 73 -1.85 11.74 13.32
#